data_AF-T2JQP3-F1
#
_entry.id   AF-T2JQP3-F1
#
_cell.length_a   1.000
_cell.length_b   1.000
_cell.length_c   1.000
_cell.angle_alpha   90.00
_cell.angle_beta   90.00
_cell.angle_gamma   90.00
#
_symmetry.space_group_name_H-M   'P 1'
#
loop_
_entity.id
_entity.type
_entity.pdbx_description
1 polymer ?
#
loop_
_entity_poly.entity_id
_entity_poly.type
_entity_poly.pdbx_seq_one_letter_code
_entity_poly.pdbx_strand_id
1 'polypeptide(L)'
;MELIKEEGEIAPPGCCILRYQAKGKAQTYWYYKLQATEKIFPTKTGGLSKYKHLGVAGSPAHVEAVMQMSRRTQLDALARSFDSLMDSWSDVYGSNKKEPDPVSR
;
A
#
# COMPACT_ATOMS: atom_id res chain seq x y z
N MET A 1 -11.63 -4.30 9.36
CA MET A 1 -10.52 -5.06 8.74
C MET A 1 -11.04 -6.24 7.92
N GLU A 2 -11.96 -7.06 8.45
CA GLU A 2 -12.47 -8.26 7.75
C GLU A 2 -13.29 -7.94 6.50
N LEU A 3 -14.20 -6.96 6.55
CA LEU A 3 -14.99 -6.52 5.39
C LEU A 3 -14.13 -6.18 4.15
N ILE A 4 -13.01 -5.47 4.34
CA ILE A 4 -12.10 -5.09 3.24
C ILE A 4 -11.40 -6.33 2.65
N LYS A 5 -11.15 -7.36 3.46
CA LYS A 5 -10.56 -8.62 3.00
C LYS A 5 -11.56 -9.45 2.20
N GLU A 6 -12.84 -9.34 2.49
CA GLU A 6 -13.92 -10.03 1.77
C GLU A 6 -14.18 -9.43 0.38
N GLU A 7 -13.91 -8.13 0.18
CA GLU A 7 -14.08 -7.44 -1.10
C GLU A 7 -13.12 -7.91 -2.21
N GLY A 8 -12.05 -8.64 -1.86
CA GLY A 8 -11.14 -9.26 -2.81
C GLY A 8 -9.67 -9.16 -2.42
N GLU A 9 -8.78 -9.47 -3.38
CA GLU A 9 -7.34 -9.50 -3.13
C GLU A 9 -6.82 -8.14 -2.66
N ILE A 10 -5.92 -8.15 -1.68
CA ILE A 10 -5.27 -6.93 -1.17
C ILE A 10 -3.83 -6.92 -1.66
N ALA A 11 -3.38 -5.79 -2.21
CA ALA A 11 -2.00 -5.68 -2.65
C ALA A 11 -1.02 -5.93 -1.47
N PRO A 12 0.14 -6.57 -1.69
CA PRO A 12 1.14 -6.72 -0.65
C PRO A 12 1.63 -5.35 -0.11
N PRO A 13 2.11 -5.27 1.15
CA PRO A 13 2.66 -4.04 1.70
C PRO A 13 3.80 -3.48 0.84
N GLY A 14 3.94 -2.15 0.79
CA GLY A 14 5.01 -1.50 0.05
C GLY A 14 4.94 -1.69 -1.48
N CYS A 15 3.76 -1.96 -2.02
CA CYS A 15 3.51 -1.96 -3.46
C CYS A 15 3.05 -0.59 -3.97
N CYS A 16 3.29 -0.29 -5.23
CA CYS A 16 2.77 0.89 -5.93
C CYS A 16 2.55 0.61 -7.42
N ILE A 17 1.63 1.34 -8.05
CA ILE A 17 1.42 1.28 -9.50
C ILE A 17 2.19 2.41 -10.14
N LEU A 18 3.05 2.06 -11.09
CA LEU A 18 3.85 3.03 -11.84
C LEU A 18 3.53 2.99 -13.32
N ARG A 19 3.58 4.16 -13.93
CA ARG A 19 3.41 4.37 -15.36
C ARG A 19 4.77 4.46 -16.04
N TYR A 20 4.93 3.72 -17.13
CA TYR A 20 6.15 3.65 -17.92
C TYR A 20 5.87 4.04 -19.36
N GLN A 21 6.84 4.74 -19.95
CA GLN A 21 6.85 5.07 -21.37
C GLN A 21 7.74 4.07 -22.11
N ALA A 22 7.27 3.54 -23.22
CA ALA A 22 8.06 2.72 -24.13
C ALA A 22 8.02 3.32 -25.53
N LYS A 23 9.20 3.45 -26.16
CA LYS A 23 9.32 3.82 -27.56
C LYS A 23 9.09 2.59 -28.42
N GLY A 24 7.96 2.55 -29.13
CA GLY A 24 7.72 1.57 -30.18
C GLY A 24 8.38 1.99 -31.51
N LYS A 25 8.31 1.12 -32.52
CA LYS A 25 8.88 1.39 -33.85
C LYS A 25 8.23 2.59 -34.56
N ALA A 26 6.92 2.76 -34.41
CA ALA A 26 6.15 3.82 -35.07
C ALA A 26 5.62 4.89 -34.11
N GLN A 27 5.31 4.51 -32.86
CA GLN A 27 4.77 5.43 -31.87
C GLN A 27 5.24 5.07 -30.46
N THR A 28 5.21 6.08 -29.60
CA THR A 28 5.43 5.89 -28.17
C THR A 28 4.15 5.41 -27.52
N TYR A 29 4.23 4.41 -26.65
CA TYR A 29 3.09 3.91 -25.90
C TYR A 29 3.37 3.92 -24.39
N TRP A 30 2.30 3.94 -23.62
CA TRP A 30 2.34 3.93 -22.16
C TRP A 30 1.80 2.62 -21.64
N TYR A 31 2.41 2.13 -20.57
CA TYR A 31 1.98 0.92 -19.89
C TYR A 31 2.26 1.03 -18.39
N TYR A 32 1.67 0.14 -17.61
CA TYR A 32 1.71 0.16 -16.17
C TYR A 32 2.36 -1.10 -15.61
N LYS A 33 3.02 -0.96 -14.47
CA LYS A 33 3.51 -2.09 -13.66
C LYS A 33 3.08 -1.90 -12.22
N LEU A 34 2.76 -3.00 -11.56
CA LEU A 34 2.75 -3.08 -10.11
C LEU A 34 4.19 -3.34 -9.67
N GLN A 35 4.74 -2.44 -8.86
CA GLN A 35 6.06 -2.56 -8.27
C GLN A 35 5.93 -2.87 -6.78
N ALA A 36 6.71 -3.82 -6.29
CA ALA A 36 6.87 -4.13 -4.89
C ALA A 36 8.27 -3.74 -4.40
N THR A 37 8.41 -3.54 -3.10
CA THR A 37 9.71 -3.28 -2.46
C THR A 37 10.62 -4.50 -2.57
N GLU A 38 10.06 -5.70 -2.38
CA GLU A 38 10.73 -6.98 -2.45
C GLU A 38 10.38 -7.78 -3.72
N LYS A 39 11.18 -8.80 -4.03
CA LYS A 39 10.92 -9.69 -5.17
C LYS A 39 9.86 -10.70 -4.78
N ILE A 40 8.59 -10.39 -5.07
CA ILE A 40 7.44 -11.22 -4.66
C ILE A 40 6.58 -11.73 -5.83
N PHE A 41 6.74 -11.17 -7.04
CA PHE A 41 5.94 -11.57 -8.18
C PHE A 41 6.60 -12.72 -8.96
N PRO A 42 5.91 -13.85 -9.19
CA PRO A 42 6.48 -14.97 -9.94
C PRO A 42 6.74 -14.60 -11.41
N THR A 43 7.88 -15.05 -11.93
CA THR A 43 8.25 -14.94 -13.34
C THR A 43 8.04 -16.26 -14.06
N LYS A 44 7.87 -16.20 -15.39
CA LYS A 44 7.76 -17.40 -16.24
C LYS A 44 9.01 -18.30 -16.21
N THR A 45 10.16 -17.73 -15.83
CA THR A 45 11.45 -18.43 -15.74
C THR A 45 11.73 -19.04 -14.36
N GLY A 46 10.74 -19.05 -13.45
CA GLY A 46 10.86 -19.70 -12.14
C GLY A 46 11.50 -18.84 -11.04
N GLY A 47 11.69 -17.54 -11.27
CA GLY A 47 12.22 -16.60 -10.28
C GLY A 47 11.15 -15.65 -9.73
N LEU A 48 11.55 -14.80 -8.78
CA LEU A 48 10.71 -13.71 -8.28
C LEU A 48 11.21 -12.36 -8.79
N SER A 49 10.27 -11.48 -9.13
CA SER A 49 10.48 -10.13 -9.63
C SER A 49 9.84 -9.11 -8.69
N LYS A 50 10.42 -7.91 -8.64
CA LYS A 50 9.79 -6.75 -8.00
C LYS A 50 8.66 -6.16 -8.83
N TYR A 51 8.54 -6.56 -10.09
CA TYR A 51 7.62 -5.95 -11.05
C TYR A 51 6.66 -6.99 -11.64
N LYS A 52 5.38 -6.64 -11.68
CA LYS A 52 4.32 -7.33 -12.42
C LYS A 52 3.78 -6.40 -13.51
N HIS A 53 3.87 -6.82 -14.77
CA HIS A 53 3.38 -6.04 -15.91
C HIS A 53 1.85 -6.05 -15.96
N LEU A 54 1.23 -4.88 -16.02
CA LEU A 54 -0.23 -4.71 -16.02
C LEU A 54 -0.79 -4.35 -17.41
N GLY A 55 0.07 -3.91 -18.33
CA GLY A 55 -0.34 -3.50 -19.67
C GLY A 55 -0.84 -2.05 -19.72
N VAL A 56 -1.79 -1.78 -20.62
CA VAL A 56 -2.30 -0.44 -20.88
C VAL A 56 -3.28 0.04 -19.79
N ALA A 57 -3.54 1.34 -19.74
CA ALA A 57 -4.55 1.91 -18.87
C ALA A 57 -5.92 1.25 -19.12
N GLY A 58 -6.67 0.99 -18.04
CA GLY A 58 -8.02 0.43 -18.11
C GLY A 58 -8.08 -1.06 -18.49
N SER A 59 -6.95 -1.73 -18.73
CA SER A 59 -6.94 -3.18 -18.90
C SER A 59 -7.48 -3.88 -17.64
N PRO A 60 -8.05 -5.09 -17.73
CA PRO A 60 -8.53 -5.80 -16.55
C PRO A 60 -7.44 -5.98 -15.47
N ALA A 61 -6.20 -6.28 -15.87
CA ALA A 61 -5.08 -6.41 -14.95
C ALA A 61 -4.69 -5.07 -14.29
N HIS A 62 -4.79 -3.96 -15.03
CA HIS A 62 -4.55 -2.63 -14.47
C HIS A 62 -5.64 -2.22 -13.48
N VAL A 63 -6.91 -2.38 -13.84
CA VAL A 63 -8.04 -2.06 -12.97
C VAL A 63 -8.01 -2.90 -11.70
N GLU A 64 -7.77 -4.21 -11.83
CA GLU A 64 -7.66 -5.09 -10.67
C GLU A 64 -6.54 -4.64 -9.74
N ALA A 65 -5.35 -4.35 -10.25
CA ALA A 65 -4.25 -3.84 -9.42
C ALA A 65 -4.62 -2.53 -8.70
N VAL A 66 -5.35 -1.61 -9.36
CA VAL A 66 -5.84 -0.38 -8.73
C VAL A 66 -6.78 -0.69 -7.57
N MET A 67 -7.71 -1.65 -7.75
CA MET A 67 -8.64 -2.05 -6.69
C MET A 67 -7.91 -2.72 -5.52
N GLN A 68 -6.92 -3.58 -5.79
CA GLN A 68 -6.07 -4.20 -4.77
C GLN A 68 -5.30 -3.16 -3.95
N MET A 69 -4.78 -2.12 -4.61
CA MET A 69 -4.09 -0.99 -3.96
C MET A 69 -5.05 -0.10 -3.15
N SER A 70 -6.27 0.10 -3.64
CA SER A 70 -7.31 0.83 -2.91
C SER A 70 -7.63 0.14 -1.57
N ARG A 71 -7.88 -1.17 -1.60
CA ARG A 71 -8.11 -1.98 -0.39
C ARG A 71 -6.92 -1.94 0.57
N ARG A 72 -5.69 -2.04 0.06
CA ARG A 72 -4.46 -1.88 0.87
C ARG A 72 -4.42 -0.52 1.55
N THR A 73 -4.71 0.55 0.82
CA THR A 73 -4.70 1.92 1.35
C THR A 73 -5.69 2.08 2.50
N GLN A 74 -6.91 1.54 2.36
CA GLN A 74 -7.91 1.55 3.42
C GLN A 74 -7.45 0.76 4.65
N LEU A 75 -6.85 -0.42 4.45
CA LEU A 75 -6.34 -1.24 5.54
C LEU A 75 -5.21 -0.52 6.30
N ASP A 76 -4.24 0.04 5.58
CA ASP A 76 -3.11 0.75 6.18
C ASP A 76 -3.58 2.02 6.92
N ALA A 77 -4.59 2.71 6.40
CA ALA A 77 -5.20 3.85 7.09
C ALA A 77 -5.86 3.44 8.40
N LEU A 78 -6.63 2.34 8.38
CA LEU A 78 -7.29 1.82 9.58
C LEU A 78 -6.29 1.35 10.63
N ALA A 79 -5.20 0.69 10.22
CA ALA A 79 -4.12 0.28 11.11
C ALA A 79 -3.47 1.49 11.79
N ARG A 80 -3.12 2.53 11.04
CA ARG A 80 -2.55 3.77 11.62
C ARG A 80 -3.52 4.45 12.60
N SER A 81 -4.81 4.48 12.30
CA SER A 81 -5.81 5.02 13.22
C SER A 81 -5.90 4.21 14.51
N PHE A 82 -5.81 2.88 14.43
CA PHE A 82 -5.78 2.02 15.60
C PHE A 82 -4.54 2.25 16.46
N ASP A 83 -3.36 2.31 15.84
CA ASP A 83 -2.10 2.59 16.54
C ASP A 83 -2.17 3.95 17.27
N SER A 84 -2.70 4.98 16.60
CA SER A 84 -2.89 6.31 17.21
C SER A 84 -3.83 6.28 18.42
N LEU A 85 -4.88 5.45 18.39
CA LEU A 85 -5.80 5.27 19.51
C LEU A 85 -5.12 4.53 20.68
N MET A 86 -4.28 3.53 20.39
CA MET A 86 -3.51 2.81 21.40
C MET A 86 -2.47 3.70 22.09
N ASP A 87 -1.80 4.56 21.32
CA ASP A 87 -0.89 5.57 21.86
C ASP A 87 -1.66 6.55 22.76
N SER A 88 -2.79 7.08 22.28
CA SER A 88 -3.65 7.99 23.05
C SER A 88 -4.15 7.36 24.36
N TRP A 89 -4.57 6.09 24.31
CA TRP A 89 -4.99 5.35 25.49
C TRP A 89 -3.82 5.17 26.48
N SER A 90 -2.62 4.86 25.96
CA SER A 90 -1.42 4.73 26.77
C SER A 90 -1.00 6.05 27.43
N ASP A 91 -1.23 7.18 26.79
CA ASP A 91 -0.98 8.49 27.39
C ASP A 91 -1.94 8.79 28.55
N VAL A 92 -3.23 8.49 28.38
CA VAL A 92 -4.27 8.74 29.40
C VAL A 92 -4.12 7.79 30.59
N TYR A 93 -3.83 6.51 30.36
CA TYR A 93 -3.89 5.46 31.40
C TYR A 93 -2.53 4.86 31.77
N GLY A 94 -1.53 4.94 30.90
CA GLY A 94 -0.16 4.48 31.17
C GLY A 94 0.66 5.49 31.99
N SER A 95 0.14 6.71 32.17
CA SER A 95 0.76 7.75 32.97
C SER A 95 0.06 7.89 34.32
N ASN A 96 0.53 7.13 35.32
CA ASN A 96 0.54 7.61 36.73
C ASN A 96 1.63 8.70 36.90
N LYS A 97 1.86 9.52 35.87
CA LYS A 97 2.90 10.56 35.87
C LYS A 97 2.36 11.73 36.68
N LYS A 98 2.98 11.95 37.84
CA LYS A 98 2.91 13.25 38.53
C LYS A 98 3.20 14.33 37.50
N GLU A 99 2.22 15.19 37.30
CA GLU A 99 2.32 16.41 36.51
C GLU A 99 3.58 17.18 36.95
N PRO A 100 4.46 17.63 36.04
CA PRO A 100 5.54 18.51 36.44
C PRO A 100 4.93 19.85 36.90
N ASP A 101 5.30 20.27 38.12
CA ASP A 101 4.80 21.47 38.76
C ASP A 101 4.79 22.66 37.79
N PRO A 102 3.74 23.50 37.80
CA PRO A 102 3.68 24.65 36.93
C PRO A 102 4.87 25.57 37.24
N VAL A 103 5.63 25.90 36.19
CA VAL A 103 6.74 26.85 36.25
C VAL A 103 6.24 28.14 36.91
N SER A 104 6.72 28.37 38.14
CA SER A 104 6.44 29.59 38.89
C SER A 104 7.07 30.77 38.15
N ARG A 105 6.22 31.74 37.79
CA ARG A 105 6.65 33.06 37.28
C ARG A 105 7.18 33.93 38.41
#